data_AF-A0A6I1BTM7-F1
#
_entry.id   AF-A0A6I1BTM7-F1
#
_cell.length_a   1.000
_cell.length_b   1.000
_cell.length_c   1.000
_cell.angle_alpha   90.00
_cell.angle_beta   90.00
_cell.angle_gamma   90.00
#
_symmetry.space_group_name_H-M   'P 1'
#
loop_
_entity.id
_entity.type
_entity.pdbx_description
1 polymer ?
#
loop_
_entity_poly.entity_id
_entity_poly.type
_entity_poly.pdbx_seq_one_letter_code
_entity_poly.pdbx_strand_id
1 'polypeptide(L)'
;MSDHGKSAAAKNRKPFWKKWWFWVIIVLTVVAIGGMNGNRTNPTQQATVSAGATAKPKITPKEPTPEAKKNTPTKKSPLQEFKRSFDAQSATPISNISSFVVQDRNSGHYRTEYRLGAYSDATGEHGTIGDISIDMVRYRDSMFRIYATGPRDSVLAVYPALAKSMDPSLTDTDIQALVDKYRQGYVANDLSFADSAKRIESNDFTLQDGNIEAFIDADFSK
;
A
#
# COMPACT_ATOMS: atom_id res chain seq x y z
N MET A 1 20.75 -19.52 50.52
CA MET A 1 21.13 -18.11 50.30
C MET A 1 22.37 -18.12 49.40
N SER A 2 22.45 -17.42 48.28
CA SER A 2 21.81 -16.15 47.91
C SER A 2 21.50 -16.08 46.41
N ASP A 3 20.34 -15.53 46.13
CA ASP A 3 19.82 -15.06 44.85
C ASP A 3 20.51 -13.74 44.47
N HIS A 4 20.93 -13.57 43.21
CA HIS A 4 21.21 -12.24 42.64
C HIS A 4 21.09 -12.26 41.11
N GLY A 5 20.07 -11.54 40.60
CA GLY A 5 20.35 -10.52 39.58
C GLY A 5 19.58 -10.57 38.27
N LYS A 6 18.24 -10.51 38.29
CA LYS A 6 17.47 -10.01 37.14
C LYS A 6 17.77 -8.52 36.94
N SER A 7 18.32 -8.13 35.77
CA SER A 7 18.38 -6.73 35.35
C SER A 7 17.29 -6.47 34.31
N ALA A 8 16.21 -5.84 34.76
CA ALA A 8 15.16 -5.26 33.93
C ALA A 8 15.51 -3.78 33.68
N ALA A 9 15.56 -3.36 32.42
CA ALA A 9 15.63 -1.94 32.07
C ALA A 9 14.95 -1.65 30.72
N ALA A 10 13.67 -2.00 30.59
CA ALA A 10 12.81 -1.45 29.54
C ALA A 10 12.42 -0.02 29.91
N LYS A 11 13.22 0.96 29.47
CA LYS A 11 12.95 2.38 29.70
C LYS A 11 11.86 2.85 28.73
N ASN A 12 10.62 2.85 29.21
CA ASN A 12 9.43 3.46 28.60
C ASN A 12 9.75 4.81 27.91
N ARG A 13 9.92 4.81 26.59
CA ARG A 13 9.89 6.05 25.79
C ARG A 13 8.44 6.34 25.47
N LYS A 14 7.91 7.44 25.99
CA LYS A 14 6.52 7.86 25.74
C LYS A 14 6.31 7.99 24.23
N PRO A 15 5.21 7.46 23.66
CA PRO A 15 4.94 7.59 22.23
C PRO A 15 4.72 9.07 21.87
N PHE A 16 5.63 9.61 21.06
CA PHE A 16 5.65 11.02 20.65
C PHE A 16 4.42 11.42 19.81
N TRP A 17 3.70 10.42 19.29
CA TRP A 17 2.55 10.50 18.38
C TRP A 17 1.19 10.69 19.07
N LYS A 18 1.13 10.63 20.41
CA LYS A 18 -0.10 10.96 21.16
C LYS A 18 -0.37 12.47 21.24
N LYS A 19 0.31 13.28 20.43
CA LYS A 19 0.19 14.72 20.49
C LYS A 19 -0.63 15.21 19.29
N TRP A 20 -1.74 15.85 19.62
CA TRP A 20 -2.74 16.44 18.72
C TRP A 20 -2.15 17.26 17.55
N TRP A 21 -0.95 17.84 17.69
CA TRP A 21 -0.29 18.58 16.61
C TRP A 21 0.18 17.73 15.42
N PHE A 22 0.37 16.41 15.58
CA PHE A 22 0.71 15.52 14.46
C PHE A 22 -0.40 15.49 13.40
N TRP A 23 -1.67 15.53 13.84
CA TRP A 23 -2.84 15.62 12.95
C TRP A 23 -2.94 16.96 12.24
N VAL A 24 -2.47 18.05 12.85
CA VAL A 24 -2.46 19.39 12.23
C VAL A 24 -1.51 19.45 11.04
N ILE A 25 -0.35 18.78 11.12
CA ILE A 25 0.63 18.74 10.01
C ILE A 25 0.04 18.01 8.80
N ILE A 26 -0.60 16.85 9.01
CA ILE A 26 -1.24 16.07 7.93
C ILE A 26 -2.27 16.92 7.18
N VAL A 27 -3.15 17.62 7.91
CA VAL A 27 -4.17 18.50 7.31
C VAL A 27 -3.51 19.64 6.52
N LEU A 28 -2.42 20.23 7.04
CA LEU A 28 -1.71 21.32 6.36
C LEU A 28 -1.10 20.87 5.02
N THR A 29 -0.53 19.66 4.97
CA THR A 29 0.00 19.09 3.72
C THR A 29 -1.09 18.80 2.68
N VAL A 30 -2.28 18.38 3.09
CA VAL A 30 -3.40 18.12 2.15
C VAL A 30 -3.94 19.43 1.54
N VAL A 31 -4.01 20.52 2.31
CA VAL A 31 -4.48 21.83 1.81
C VAL A 31 -3.50 22.44 0.81
N ALA A 32 -2.19 22.21 0.97
CA ALA A 32 -1.17 22.72 0.04
C ALA A 32 -1.26 22.09 -1.36
N ILE A 33 -1.78 20.86 -1.49
CA ILE A 33 -1.90 20.14 -2.76
C ILE A 33 -3.28 20.37 -3.41
N GLY A 34 -4.31 20.74 -2.64
CA GLY A 34 -5.67 20.97 -3.14
C GLY A 34 -5.94 22.32 -3.85
N GLY A 35 -4.91 23.14 -4.06
CA GLY A 35 -5.04 24.50 -4.57
C GLY A 35 -4.94 24.65 -6.10
N MET A 36 -5.68 23.87 -6.90
CA MET A 36 -5.86 24.19 -8.32
C MET A 36 -7.26 23.85 -8.81
N ASN A 37 -8.26 24.60 -8.33
CA ASN A 37 -9.62 24.57 -8.85
C ASN A 37 -9.85 25.77 -9.79
N GLY A 38 -9.43 25.62 -11.04
CA GLY A 38 -9.61 26.60 -12.11
C GLY A 38 -11.01 26.49 -12.72
N ASN A 39 -11.97 27.19 -12.12
CA ASN A 39 -13.29 27.46 -12.69
C ASN A 39 -13.17 28.56 -13.77
N ARG A 40 -13.73 28.36 -14.97
CA ARG A 40 -14.26 29.45 -15.83
C ARG A 40 -15.08 28.94 -17.04
N THR A 41 -16.41 29.06 -16.86
CA THR A 41 -17.38 29.73 -17.75
C THR A 41 -17.65 29.18 -19.16
N ASN A 42 -18.84 28.58 -19.30
CA ASN A 42 -19.63 28.58 -20.55
C ASN A 42 -20.08 29.99 -20.94
N PRO A 43 -20.32 30.23 -22.24
CA PRO A 43 -21.47 30.99 -22.68
C PRO A 43 -22.41 30.16 -23.55
N THR A 44 -23.65 30.61 -23.49
CA THR A 44 -24.90 29.95 -23.87
C THR A 44 -25.38 30.41 -25.26
N GLN A 45 -26.09 29.51 -25.94
CA GLN A 45 -27.11 29.71 -27.01
C GLN A 45 -26.67 30.28 -28.37
N GLN A 46 -27.01 29.59 -29.46
CA GLN A 46 -28.30 29.81 -30.14
C GLN A 46 -28.65 28.68 -31.11
N ALA A 47 -29.94 28.33 -31.16
CA ALA A 47 -30.52 27.34 -32.05
C ALA A 47 -30.84 27.95 -33.43
N THR A 48 -30.72 27.17 -34.50
CA THR A 48 -31.58 27.29 -35.69
C THR A 48 -31.81 25.91 -36.29
N VAL A 49 -33.09 25.66 -36.55
CA VAL A 49 -33.72 24.42 -37.01
C VAL A 49 -33.52 24.27 -38.52
N SER A 50 -33.22 23.06 -38.98
CA SER A 50 -33.67 22.61 -40.30
C SER A 50 -33.84 21.10 -40.32
N ALA A 51 -35.05 20.70 -40.68
CA ALA A 51 -35.53 19.34 -40.75
C ALA A 51 -35.01 18.63 -42.01
N GLY A 52 -34.67 17.36 -41.86
CA GLY A 52 -34.38 16.44 -42.95
C GLY A 52 -34.47 15.01 -42.43
N ALA A 53 -35.59 14.34 -42.70
CA ALA A 53 -35.90 12.98 -42.28
C ALA A 53 -35.03 11.94 -43.00
N THR A 54 -34.68 10.84 -42.32
CA THR A 54 -35.03 9.43 -42.67
C THR A 54 -34.38 8.46 -41.67
N ALA A 55 -35.14 7.45 -41.24
CA ALA A 55 -34.91 6.57 -40.10
C ALA A 55 -34.06 5.31 -40.41
N LYS A 56 -33.29 4.81 -39.41
CA LYS A 56 -33.22 3.40 -38.94
C LYS A 56 -32.28 3.25 -37.71
N PRO A 57 -32.30 2.13 -36.95
CA PRO A 57 -32.72 2.11 -35.55
C PRO A 57 -31.59 2.04 -34.50
N LYS A 58 -31.98 2.52 -33.31
CA LYS A 58 -31.35 2.42 -31.98
C LYS A 58 -30.89 1.00 -31.63
N ILE A 59 -29.62 0.84 -31.29
CA ILE A 59 -29.13 -0.24 -30.44
C ILE A 59 -28.21 0.37 -29.38
N THR A 60 -28.69 0.42 -28.15
CA THR A 60 -27.89 0.58 -26.94
C THR A 60 -27.62 -0.82 -26.40
N PRO A 61 -26.34 -1.23 -26.28
CA PRO A 61 -26.00 -2.28 -25.32
C PRO A 61 -25.41 -1.70 -24.03
N LYS A 62 -26.11 -2.06 -22.95
CA LYS A 62 -25.82 -1.96 -21.52
C LYS A 62 -24.33 -2.02 -21.13
N GLU A 63 -23.94 -1.02 -20.36
CA GLU A 63 -22.97 -1.13 -19.27
C GLU A 63 -23.30 -2.36 -18.38
N PRO A 64 -22.36 -3.30 -18.17
CA PRO A 64 -22.51 -4.32 -17.14
C PRO A 64 -22.30 -3.65 -15.77
N THR A 65 -23.41 -3.48 -15.07
CA THR A 65 -23.50 -3.31 -13.62
C THR A 65 -22.58 -4.30 -12.88
N PRO A 66 -21.94 -3.90 -11.75
CA PRO A 66 -21.04 -4.76 -11.00
C PRO A 66 -21.75 -6.04 -10.55
N GLU A 67 -21.24 -7.19 -11.00
CA GLU A 67 -21.73 -8.49 -10.61
C GLU A 67 -21.33 -8.74 -9.14
N ALA A 68 -22.27 -8.47 -8.22
CA ALA A 68 -22.18 -8.85 -6.84
C ALA A 68 -22.16 -10.39 -6.71
N LYS A 69 -20.96 -10.98 -6.56
CA LYS A 69 -20.80 -12.41 -6.24
C LYS A 69 -20.74 -12.66 -4.73
N LYS A 70 -21.89 -13.03 -4.21
CA LYS A 70 -22.18 -14.19 -3.34
C LYS A 70 -21.14 -14.56 -2.26
N ASN A 71 -21.53 -14.31 -1.00
CA ASN A 71 -20.91 -14.81 0.23
C ASN A 71 -20.89 -16.34 0.30
N THR A 72 -19.69 -16.92 0.15
CA THR A 72 -19.26 -18.18 0.76
C THR A 72 -18.19 -17.79 1.79
N PRO A 73 -17.97 -18.50 2.93
CA PRO A 73 -16.79 -18.24 3.75
C PRO A 73 -15.55 -18.78 3.04
N THR A 74 -15.18 -18.15 1.93
CA THR A 74 -13.91 -18.31 1.23
C THR A 74 -12.82 -17.78 2.12
N LYS A 75 -11.77 -18.59 2.34
CA LYS A 75 -10.49 -18.12 2.88
C LYS A 75 -10.11 -16.85 2.09
N LYS A 76 -10.07 -15.69 2.77
CA LYS A 76 -9.84 -14.42 2.09
C LYS A 76 -8.46 -14.45 1.47
N SER A 77 -8.35 -14.13 0.17
CA SER A 77 -7.04 -14.07 -0.48
C SER A 77 -6.14 -13.06 0.24
N PRO A 78 -4.81 -13.28 0.33
CA PRO A 78 -3.89 -12.36 1.01
C PRO A 78 -4.05 -10.90 0.60
N LEU A 79 -4.25 -10.64 -0.69
CA LEU A 79 -4.48 -9.28 -1.20
C LEU A 79 -5.74 -8.62 -0.62
N GLN A 80 -6.86 -9.34 -0.58
CA GLN A 80 -8.11 -8.79 -0.03
C GLN A 80 -7.99 -8.54 1.48
N GLU A 81 -7.29 -9.41 2.19
CA GLU A 81 -7.00 -9.20 3.61
C GLU A 81 -6.13 -7.98 3.82
N PHE A 82 -5.04 -7.86 3.06
CA PHE A 82 -4.14 -6.71 3.08
C PHE A 82 -4.87 -5.41 2.79
N LYS A 83 -5.59 -5.28 1.67
CA LYS A 83 -6.30 -4.05 1.30
C LYS A 83 -7.28 -3.60 2.37
N ARG A 84 -8.07 -4.55 2.90
CA ARG A 84 -9.01 -4.27 4.00
C ARG A 84 -8.28 -3.81 5.27
N SER A 85 -7.16 -4.45 5.61
CA SER A 85 -6.36 -4.06 6.77
C SER A 85 -5.75 -2.67 6.57
N PHE A 86 -5.27 -2.39 5.36
CA PHE A 86 -4.65 -1.12 5.00
C PHE A 86 -5.65 0.04 5.02
N ASP A 87 -6.83 -0.14 4.45
CA ASP A 87 -7.90 0.86 4.48
C ASP A 87 -8.35 1.19 5.93
N ALA A 88 -8.21 0.23 6.85
CA ALA A 88 -8.50 0.46 8.28
C ALA A 88 -7.37 1.19 9.02
N GLN A 89 -6.15 1.21 8.46
CA GLN A 89 -4.95 1.76 9.09
C GLN A 89 -4.45 3.05 8.43
N SER A 90 -4.85 3.32 7.20
CA SER A 90 -4.42 4.46 6.40
C SER A 90 -5.58 5.38 6.07
N ALA A 91 -5.40 6.69 6.27
CA ALA A 91 -6.34 7.71 5.81
C ALA A 91 -6.28 7.92 4.28
N THR A 92 -5.17 7.54 3.65
CA THR A 92 -5.00 7.62 2.19
C THR A 92 -5.19 6.23 1.60
N PRO A 93 -6.27 5.98 0.85
CA PRO A 93 -6.54 4.65 0.28
C PRO A 93 -5.57 4.33 -0.86
N ILE A 94 -5.45 3.05 -1.18
CA ILE A 94 -4.81 2.60 -2.42
C ILE A 94 -5.74 2.93 -3.58
N SER A 95 -5.23 3.63 -4.59
CA SER A 95 -5.96 4.11 -5.76
C SER A 95 -5.28 3.66 -7.07
N ASN A 96 -5.91 3.96 -8.21
CA ASN A 96 -5.37 3.67 -9.56
C ASN A 96 -4.94 2.20 -9.75
N ILE A 97 -5.76 1.28 -9.26
CA ILE A 97 -5.40 -0.14 -9.20
C ILE A 97 -5.52 -0.80 -10.57
N SER A 98 -4.45 -1.44 -11.01
CA SER A 98 -4.42 -2.23 -12.25
C SER A 98 -3.63 -3.53 -12.05
N SER A 99 -4.14 -4.64 -12.59
CA SER A 99 -3.42 -5.93 -12.57
C SER A 99 -2.28 -5.94 -13.60
N PHE A 100 -1.21 -6.67 -13.30
CA PHE A 100 -0.13 -6.94 -14.24
C PHE A 100 0.32 -8.40 -14.19
N VAL A 101 0.96 -8.86 -15.27
CA VAL A 101 1.53 -10.20 -15.36
C VAL A 101 2.94 -10.17 -14.75
N VAL A 102 3.13 -10.84 -13.62
CA VAL A 102 4.37 -10.78 -12.81
C VAL A 102 5.60 -11.21 -13.61
N GLN A 103 5.49 -12.23 -14.46
CA GLN A 103 6.62 -12.73 -15.27
C GLN A 103 6.79 -12.02 -16.61
N ASP A 104 5.91 -11.08 -16.98
CA ASP A 104 6.05 -10.32 -18.22
C ASP A 104 7.08 -9.20 -18.04
N ARG A 105 8.20 -9.33 -18.77
CA ARG A 105 9.32 -8.36 -18.77
C ARG A 105 8.94 -6.98 -19.28
N ASN A 106 7.85 -6.87 -20.04
CA ASN A 106 7.38 -5.62 -20.63
C ASN A 106 6.24 -4.99 -19.82
N SER A 107 5.86 -5.58 -18.68
CA SER A 107 4.75 -5.08 -17.85
C SER A 107 4.99 -3.70 -17.24
N GLY A 108 6.24 -3.21 -17.23
CA GLY A 108 6.64 -2.02 -16.47
C GLY A 108 6.83 -2.26 -14.97
N HIS A 109 6.34 -3.40 -14.45
CA HIS A 109 6.45 -3.82 -13.04
C HIS A 109 7.38 -5.03 -12.85
N TYR A 110 8.04 -5.47 -13.91
CA TYR A 110 8.90 -6.64 -13.88
C TYR A 110 10.11 -6.45 -12.95
N ARG A 111 10.40 -7.47 -12.16
CA ARG A 111 11.61 -7.56 -11.33
C ARG A 111 12.39 -8.82 -11.69
N THR A 112 13.72 -8.75 -11.61
CA THR A 112 14.61 -9.87 -11.96
C THR A 112 14.28 -11.16 -11.18
N GLU A 113 13.83 -11.05 -9.93
CA GLU A 113 13.43 -12.21 -9.11
C GLU A 113 12.17 -12.92 -9.62
N TYR A 114 11.31 -12.24 -10.37
CA TYR A 114 10.08 -12.83 -10.91
C TYR A 114 10.34 -13.91 -11.96
N ARG A 115 11.58 -14.04 -12.47
CA ARG A 115 12.00 -15.18 -13.32
C ARG A 115 12.07 -16.50 -12.57
N LEU A 116 12.12 -16.47 -11.24
CA LEU A 116 12.29 -17.67 -10.43
C LEU A 116 10.99 -18.48 -10.40
N GLY A 117 11.10 -19.80 -10.31
CA GLY A 117 9.95 -20.71 -10.31
C GLY A 117 8.96 -20.45 -9.16
N ALA A 118 9.39 -19.79 -8.08
CA ALA A 118 8.51 -19.33 -7.01
C ALA A 118 7.41 -18.37 -7.46
N TYR A 119 7.58 -17.70 -8.60
CA TYR A 119 6.65 -16.72 -9.15
C TYR A 119 5.94 -17.21 -10.41
N SER A 120 6.00 -18.50 -10.75
CA SER A 120 5.42 -19.04 -12.00
C SER A 120 3.91 -18.86 -12.10
N ASP A 121 3.23 -18.81 -10.96
CA ASP A 121 1.79 -18.60 -10.81
C ASP A 121 1.47 -17.30 -10.07
N ALA A 122 2.46 -16.42 -9.92
CA ALA A 122 2.29 -15.18 -9.18
C ALA A 122 1.32 -14.24 -9.89
N THR A 123 0.60 -13.46 -9.08
CA THR A 123 -0.32 -12.44 -9.55
C THR A 123 0.05 -11.10 -8.93
N GLY A 124 0.02 -10.05 -9.74
CA GLY A 124 0.44 -8.71 -9.34
C GLY A 124 -0.68 -7.70 -9.56
N GLU A 125 -0.82 -6.78 -8.61
CA GLU A 125 -1.58 -5.55 -8.80
C GLU A 125 -0.70 -4.35 -8.46
N HIS A 126 -0.72 -3.36 -9.33
CA HIS A 126 -0.12 -2.06 -9.11
C HIS A 126 -1.19 -1.08 -8.61
N GLY A 127 -0.80 -0.10 -7.82
CA GLY A 127 -1.63 1.04 -7.46
C GLY A 127 -0.79 2.19 -6.89
N THR A 128 -1.47 3.20 -6.35
CA THR A 128 -0.84 4.40 -5.78
C THR A 128 -1.39 4.76 -4.41
N ILE A 129 -0.52 5.24 -3.52
CA ILE A 129 -0.85 5.84 -2.22
C ILE A 129 -0.26 7.25 -2.19
N GLY A 130 -1.05 8.26 -2.55
CA GLY A 130 -0.51 9.61 -2.75
C GLY A 130 0.54 9.64 -3.86
N ASP A 131 1.77 10.03 -3.53
CA ASP A 131 2.95 10.08 -4.41
C ASP A 131 3.77 8.77 -4.43
N ILE A 132 3.27 7.72 -3.77
CA ILE A 132 3.93 6.41 -3.67
C ILE A 132 3.32 5.44 -4.68
N SER A 133 4.17 4.79 -5.47
CA SER A 133 3.86 3.61 -6.28
C SER A 133 3.88 2.37 -5.40
N ILE A 134 2.85 1.51 -5.47
CA ILE A 134 2.79 0.26 -4.73
C ILE A 134 2.50 -0.93 -5.65
N ASP A 135 3.38 -1.94 -5.61
CA ASP A 135 3.14 -3.25 -6.24
C ASP A 135 2.81 -4.29 -5.17
N MET A 136 1.69 -4.97 -5.35
CA MET A 136 1.12 -5.99 -4.47
C MET A 136 1.18 -7.36 -5.16
N VAL A 137 2.08 -8.23 -4.72
CA VAL A 137 2.38 -9.49 -5.41
C VAL A 137 2.06 -10.68 -4.52
N ARG A 138 1.12 -11.51 -4.96
CA ARG A 138 0.89 -12.84 -4.39
C ARG A 138 1.74 -13.86 -5.15
N TYR A 139 2.40 -14.74 -4.43
CA TYR A 139 3.15 -15.85 -4.99
C TYR A 139 3.09 -17.02 -4.00
N ARG A 140 3.40 -18.25 -4.41
CA ARG A 140 3.39 -19.45 -3.52
C ARG A 140 2.20 -19.47 -2.55
N ASP A 141 0.98 -19.76 -3.01
CA ASP A 141 -0.30 -19.92 -2.27
C ASP A 141 -0.67 -18.90 -1.16
N SER A 142 0.21 -18.66 -0.18
CA SER A 142 0.06 -17.76 0.96
C SER A 142 1.09 -16.63 1.02
N MET A 143 2.16 -16.64 0.21
CA MET A 143 3.14 -15.57 0.24
C MET A 143 2.59 -14.30 -0.42
N PHE A 144 2.82 -13.17 0.25
CA PHE A 144 2.41 -11.87 -0.24
C PHE A 144 3.52 -10.86 0.00
N ARG A 145 3.85 -10.12 -1.04
CA ARG A 145 4.91 -9.11 -1.03
C ARG A 145 4.38 -7.76 -1.47
N ILE A 146 4.80 -6.74 -0.76
CA ILE A 146 4.60 -5.33 -1.11
C ILE A 146 5.94 -4.74 -1.52
N TYR A 147 5.93 -3.95 -2.59
CA TYR A 147 6.98 -2.97 -2.89
C TYR A 147 6.34 -1.59 -2.91
N ALA A 148 6.87 -0.66 -2.13
CA ALA A 148 6.38 0.72 -2.04
C ALA A 148 7.53 1.67 -2.37
N THR A 149 7.42 2.33 -3.52
CA THR A 149 8.44 3.23 -4.06
C THR A 149 7.94 4.66 -4.10
N GLY A 150 8.74 5.60 -3.59
CA GLY A 150 8.42 7.01 -3.66
C GLY A 150 9.38 7.87 -2.84
N PRO A 151 9.03 9.14 -2.61
CA PRO A 151 9.84 10.02 -1.80
C PRO A 151 10.08 9.44 -0.41
N ARG A 152 11.30 9.61 0.11
CA ARG A 152 11.76 8.98 1.37
C ARG A 152 10.77 9.18 2.51
N ASP A 153 10.33 10.42 2.74
CA ASP A 153 9.46 10.72 3.87
C ASP A 153 8.04 10.18 3.67
N SER A 154 7.52 10.18 2.44
CA SER A 154 6.22 9.59 2.12
C SER A 154 6.21 8.08 2.38
N VAL A 155 7.22 7.35 1.89
CA VAL A 155 7.34 5.90 2.11
C VAL A 155 7.50 5.56 3.59
N LEU A 156 8.35 6.29 4.32
CA LEU A 156 8.52 6.06 5.76
C LEU A 156 7.29 6.44 6.58
N ALA A 157 6.47 7.39 6.11
CA ALA A 157 5.22 7.76 6.77
C ALA A 157 4.13 6.69 6.60
N VAL A 158 4.05 6.04 5.43
CA VAL A 158 3.06 4.98 5.18
C VAL A 158 3.51 3.60 5.69
N TYR A 159 4.82 3.39 5.86
CA TYR A 159 5.39 2.09 6.24
C TYR A 159 4.72 1.42 7.45
N PRO A 160 4.37 2.12 8.54
CA PRO A 160 3.69 1.48 9.67
C PRO A 160 2.33 0.89 9.31
N ALA A 161 1.56 1.55 8.45
CA ALA A 161 0.28 1.03 7.96
C ALA A 161 0.50 -0.17 7.02
N LEU A 162 1.53 -0.15 6.17
CA LEU A 162 1.88 -1.30 5.35
C LEU A 162 2.27 -2.50 6.23
N ALA A 163 3.20 -2.31 7.16
CA ALA A 163 3.70 -3.37 8.04
C ALA A 163 2.59 -4.01 8.88
N LYS A 164 1.74 -3.20 9.53
CA LYS A 164 0.59 -3.73 10.30
C LYS A 164 -0.51 -4.32 9.42
N SER A 165 -0.57 -3.98 8.14
CA SER A 165 -1.50 -4.61 7.20
C SER A 165 -1.03 -6.00 6.76
N MET A 166 0.29 -6.18 6.70
CA MET A 166 0.95 -7.46 6.45
C MET A 166 0.90 -8.36 7.70
N ASP A 167 1.17 -7.78 8.86
CA ASP A 167 1.20 -8.48 10.14
C ASP A 167 0.60 -7.63 11.27
N PRO A 168 -0.70 -7.84 11.60
CA PRO A 168 -1.37 -7.11 12.66
C PRO A 168 -0.79 -7.33 14.07
N SER A 169 0.08 -8.32 14.26
CA SER A 169 0.69 -8.60 15.57
C SER A 169 1.91 -7.73 15.88
N LEU A 170 2.47 -7.06 14.87
CA LEU A 170 3.58 -6.13 15.04
C LEU A 170 3.22 -4.99 15.99
N THR A 171 4.12 -4.71 16.93
CA THR A 171 3.97 -3.55 17.82
C THR A 171 4.43 -2.26 17.14
N ASP A 172 3.86 -1.13 17.57
CA ASP A 172 4.32 0.20 17.15
C ASP A 172 5.80 0.43 17.47
N THR A 173 6.27 -0.14 18.59
CA THR A 173 7.66 0.00 19.03
C THR A 173 8.61 -0.66 18.05
N ASP A 174 8.32 -1.88 17.61
CA ASP A 174 9.20 -2.64 16.72
C ASP A 174 9.27 -2.00 15.33
N ILE A 175 8.11 -1.60 14.81
CA ILE A 175 8.02 -0.86 13.54
C ILE A 175 8.80 0.46 13.63
N GLN A 176 8.61 1.21 14.71
CA GLN A 176 9.29 2.50 14.86
C GLN A 176 10.80 2.33 15.00
N ALA A 177 11.26 1.33 15.74
CA ALA A 177 12.68 1.04 15.89
C ALA A 177 13.33 0.75 14.52
N LEU A 178 12.65 0.00 13.66
CA LEU A 178 13.10 -0.27 12.29
C LEU A 178 13.16 1.01 11.45
N VAL A 179 12.10 1.83 11.47
CA VAL A 179 12.05 3.10 10.72
C VAL A 179 13.14 4.06 11.21
N ASP A 180 13.37 4.16 12.52
CA ASP A 180 14.39 5.01 13.12
C ASP A 180 15.80 4.54 12.73
N LYS A 181 16.04 3.22 12.70
CA LYS A 181 17.29 2.61 12.24
C LYS A 181 17.59 3.03 10.80
N TYR A 182 16.61 2.94 9.90
CA TYR A 182 16.76 3.41 8.52
C TYR A 182 17.00 4.93 8.43
N ARG A 183 16.29 5.75 9.23
CA ARG A 183 16.49 7.21 9.27
C ARG A 183 17.92 7.58 9.69
N GLN A 184 18.52 6.79 10.58
CA GLN A 184 19.90 6.95 11.03
C GLN A 184 20.94 6.43 10.03
N GLY A 185 20.52 5.88 8.88
CA GLY A 185 21.41 5.38 7.84
C GLY A 185 21.90 3.95 8.05
N TYR A 186 21.30 3.23 9.00
CA TYR A 186 21.59 1.80 9.19
C TYR A 186 20.70 0.94 8.29
N VAL A 187 21.19 -0.25 7.97
CA VAL A 187 20.40 -1.30 7.31
C VAL A 187 19.24 -1.72 8.21
N ALA A 188 18.03 -1.71 7.69
CA ALA A 188 16.79 -1.95 8.45
C ALA A 188 15.97 -3.05 7.77
N ASN A 189 16.47 -4.28 7.84
CA ASN A 189 15.94 -5.48 7.18
C ASN A 189 15.61 -6.62 8.18
N ASP A 190 15.40 -6.25 9.44
CA ASP A 190 15.31 -7.16 10.58
C ASP A 190 13.92 -7.20 11.23
N LEU A 191 12.87 -6.74 10.55
CA LEU A 191 11.50 -6.75 11.10
C LEU A 191 10.99 -8.17 11.36
N SER A 192 11.42 -9.17 10.57
CA SER A 192 11.07 -10.58 10.79
C SER A 192 11.66 -11.17 12.08
N PHE A 193 12.67 -10.51 12.67
CA PHE A 193 13.26 -10.92 13.94
C PHE A 193 12.64 -10.21 15.16
N ALA A 194 11.68 -9.31 14.95
CA ALA A 194 10.97 -8.69 16.06
C ALA A 194 10.15 -9.74 16.81
N ASP A 195 10.16 -9.70 18.15
CA ASP A 195 9.37 -10.63 18.99
C ASP A 195 7.87 -10.60 18.68
N SER A 196 7.39 -9.48 18.14
CA SER A 196 5.99 -9.30 17.76
C SER A 196 5.65 -9.78 16.36
N ALA A 197 6.62 -10.10 15.51
CA ALA A 197 6.39 -10.58 14.16
C ALA A 197 5.91 -12.04 14.18
N LYS A 198 4.84 -12.32 13.44
CA LYS A 198 4.28 -13.66 13.24
C LYS A 198 4.22 -14.07 11.77
N ARG A 199 4.06 -13.11 10.87
CA ARG A 199 3.88 -13.34 9.43
C ARG A 199 5.04 -12.83 8.59
N ILE A 200 5.77 -11.81 9.06
CA ILE A 200 6.85 -11.19 8.30
C ILE A 200 7.98 -12.20 8.09
N GLU A 201 8.31 -12.47 6.82
CA GLU A 201 9.47 -13.29 6.43
C GLU A 201 10.71 -12.43 6.21
N SER A 202 10.52 -11.28 5.55
CA SER A 202 11.60 -10.35 5.26
C SER A 202 11.08 -8.95 4.99
N ASN A 203 11.96 -7.97 5.14
CA ASN A 203 11.73 -6.61 4.73
C ASN A 203 13.06 -5.98 4.32
N ASP A 204 13.03 -4.87 3.59
CA ASP A 204 14.20 -4.02 3.40
C ASP A 204 13.80 -2.61 2.95
N PHE A 205 14.75 -1.69 3.01
CA PHE A 205 14.66 -0.37 2.40
C PHE A 205 15.87 -0.15 1.49
N THR A 206 15.63 0.11 0.22
CA THR A 206 16.67 0.34 -0.77
C THR A 206 16.54 1.72 -1.41
N LEU A 207 17.65 2.26 -1.92
CA LEU A 207 17.63 3.49 -2.71
C LEU A 207 17.24 3.18 -4.15
N GLN A 208 16.38 4.00 -4.74
CA GLN A 208 15.94 3.86 -6.12
C GLN A 208 15.83 5.24 -6.76
N ASP A 209 16.82 5.65 -7.55
CA ASP A 209 16.80 6.88 -8.35
C ASP A 209 16.33 8.14 -7.59
N GLY A 210 16.91 8.40 -6.42
CA GLY A 210 16.56 9.55 -5.56
C GLY A 210 15.29 9.36 -4.71
N ASN A 211 14.54 8.29 -4.95
CA ASN A 211 13.50 7.76 -4.09
C ASN A 211 14.03 6.64 -3.19
N ILE A 212 13.15 6.11 -2.34
CA ILE A 212 13.38 4.85 -1.64
C ILE A 212 12.32 3.84 -2.09
N GLU A 213 12.68 2.56 -2.04
CA GLU A 213 11.75 1.46 -2.10
C GLU A 213 11.78 0.70 -0.77
N ALA A 214 10.62 0.57 -0.13
CA ALA A 214 10.43 -0.36 0.96
C ALA A 214 9.80 -1.64 0.41
N PHE A 215 10.34 -2.81 0.74
CA PHE A 215 9.63 -4.07 0.51
C PHE A 215 9.31 -4.76 1.84
N ILE A 216 8.15 -5.44 1.88
CA ILE A 216 7.72 -6.28 2.99
C ILE A 216 7.18 -7.59 2.41
N ASP A 217 7.67 -8.69 2.92
CA ASP A 217 7.29 -10.04 2.50
C ASP A 217 6.71 -10.79 3.69
N ALA A 218 5.55 -11.43 3.50
CA ALA A 218 4.85 -12.09 4.59
C ALA A 218 4.13 -13.37 4.14
N ASP A 219 4.07 -14.34 5.03
CA ASP A 219 3.33 -15.58 4.86
C ASP A 219 1.94 -15.48 5.53
N PHE A 220 0.89 -15.36 4.71
CA PHE A 220 -0.50 -15.27 5.18
C PHE A 220 -1.11 -16.63 5.58
N SER A 221 -0.30 -17.70 5.61
CA SER A 221 -0.72 -18.97 6.20
C SER A 221 -0.52 -19.03 7.72
N LYS A 222 0.23 -18.08 8.29
CA LYS A 222 0.57 -17.97 9.72
C LYS A 222 -0.45 -17.17 10.55
#